data_AF-C4RLP5-F1
#
_entry.id   AF-C4RLP5-F1
#
_cell.length_a   1.000
_cell.length_b   1.000
_cell.length_c   1.000
_cell.angle_alpha   90.00
_cell.angle_beta   90.00
_cell.angle_gamma   90.00
#
_symmetry.space_group_name_H-M   'P 1'
#
loop_
_entity.id
_entity.type
_entity.pdbx_description
1 polymer ?
#
loop_
_entity_poly.entity_id
_entity_poly.type
_entity_poly.pdbx_seq_one_letter_code
_entity_poly.pdbx_strand_id
1 'polypeptide(L)'
;MTTPAADPAGTPGATVGAAGGPEVCAVVLAAGEGTRLRPLTERLPKALCPVGNVALLDRALARLAGLGLAGPARVAVNACYLGEQVVAHVGDRAHLSVEPDAPLGTAGGVANLRDWIAGRAVLVGNADAYLADPAAAPGPDIAALLAGWDGERVRLLGQPADDPAAPGTFSGHRFTGFSLLPWRLVRGLAVEPGDLVRAVWRPAEAAGALTVVPYAGIFYDTGTPADYLAANLHAAGGGNLIDPTATVTGRCREAVVGAGATVRGEVTRSVLWPGAEVVAGEHLTGVVRVAGGLTVVAGPR
;
A
#
# COMPACT_ATOMS: atom_id res chain seq x y z
N MET A 1 47.27 -31.25 15.54
CA MET A 1 46.36 -31.39 14.38
C MET A 1 44.96 -31.12 14.89
N THR A 2 44.50 -29.89 14.72
CA THR A 2 43.19 -29.40 15.18
C THR A 2 42.52 -28.74 13.98
N THR A 3 41.48 -29.39 13.48
CA THR A 3 40.63 -28.92 12.39
C THR A 3 39.74 -27.77 12.89
N PRO A 4 39.65 -26.62 12.21
CA PRO A 4 38.62 -25.63 12.54
C PRO A 4 37.31 -25.97 11.82
N ALA A 5 36.22 -25.74 12.52
CA ALA A 5 34.84 -25.90 12.07
C ALA A 5 34.49 -24.88 10.97
N ALA A 6 33.68 -25.33 10.00
CA ALA A 6 33.13 -24.51 8.94
C ALA A 6 31.91 -23.73 9.45
N ASP A 7 31.94 -22.40 9.27
CA ASP A 7 30.75 -21.54 9.40
C ASP A 7 29.77 -21.82 8.25
N PRO A 8 28.45 -21.89 8.51
CA PRO A 8 27.45 -22.02 7.46
C PRO A 8 27.24 -20.66 6.78
N ALA A 9 27.38 -20.67 5.45
CA ALA A 9 27.19 -19.52 4.58
C ALA A 9 25.81 -18.87 4.78
N GLY A 10 25.82 -17.59 5.12
CA GLY A 10 24.65 -16.73 5.03
C GLY A 10 24.26 -16.50 3.57
N THR A 11 22.98 -16.67 3.27
CA THR A 11 22.36 -16.33 1.98
C THR A 11 22.54 -14.84 1.70
N PRO A 12 23.09 -14.41 0.54
CA PRO A 12 23.24 -13.00 0.24
C PRO A 12 21.87 -12.40 -0.12
N GLY A 13 21.43 -11.43 0.69
CA GLY A 13 20.31 -10.55 0.34
C GLY A 13 20.65 -9.77 -0.92
N ALA A 14 19.70 -9.69 -1.86
CA ALA A 14 19.85 -8.94 -3.09
C ALA A 14 20.04 -7.45 -2.76
N THR A 15 21.28 -6.98 -2.83
CA THR A 15 21.63 -5.55 -2.78
C THR A 15 21.14 -4.88 -4.05
N VAL A 16 20.22 -3.91 -3.92
CA VAL A 16 19.95 -2.95 -4.98
C VAL A 16 21.17 -2.04 -5.11
N GLY A 17 22.08 -2.43 -6.00
CA GLY A 17 23.28 -1.65 -6.34
C GLY A 17 24.53 -2.49 -6.63
N ALA A 18 24.59 -3.09 -7.83
CA ALA A 18 25.77 -3.44 -8.66
C ALA A 18 25.32 -4.58 -9.61
N ALA A 19 25.28 -4.48 -10.94
CA ALA A 19 26.05 -3.70 -11.89
C ALA A 19 25.16 -3.15 -13.05
N GLY A 20 25.39 -1.91 -13.47
CA GLY A 20 24.94 -1.36 -14.76
C GLY A 20 23.47 -0.92 -14.92
N GLY A 21 22.58 -1.26 -14.00
CA GLY A 21 21.16 -0.83 -14.06
C GLY A 21 20.95 0.63 -13.63
N PRO A 22 19.84 1.28 -14.05
CA PRO A 22 19.51 2.64 -13.64
C PRO A 22 19.26 2.72 -12.12
N GLU A 23 19.67 3.82 -11.50
CA GLU A 23 19.38 4.10 -10.10
C GLU A 23 17.87 4.31 -9.89
N VAL A 24 17.33 3.72 -8.81
CA VAL A 24 15.89 3.75 -8.49
C VAL A 24 15.65 4.48 -7.17
N CYS A 25 14.60 5.30 -7.14
CA CYS A 25 13.95 5.78 -5.92
C CYS A 25 12.48 5.36 -5.90
N ALA A 26 11.80 5.52 -4.77
CA ALA A 26 10.40 5.19 -4.63
C ALA A 26 9.53 6.38 -4.24
N VAL A 27 8.30 6.40 -4.73
CA VAL A 27 7.27 7.36 -4.35
C VAL A 27 6.04 6.58 -3.90
N VAL A 28 5.57 6.83 -2.68
CA VAL A 28 4.29 6.30 -2.20
C VAL A 28 3.22 7.38 -2.30
N LEU A 29 2.16 7.06 -3.03
CA LEU A 29 1.04 7.97 -3.27
C LEU A 29 0.04 7.86 -2.12
N ALA A 30 -0.09 8.93 -1.32
CA ALA A 30 -0.94 9.00 -0.13
C ALA A 30 -1.81 10.28 -0.05
N ALA A 31 -1.86 11.09 -1.11
CA ALA A 31 -2.60 12.35 -1.14
C ALA A 31 -4.13 12.24 -1.35
N GLY A 32 -4.65 11.06 -1.71
CA GLY A 32 -6.06 10.89 -2.09
C GLY A 32 -7.06 10.95 -0.92
N GLU A 33 -8.24 11.51 -1.17
CA GLU A 33 -9.29 11.69 -0.15
C GLU A 33 -9.96 10.40 0.35
N GLY A 34 -9.96 9.34 -0.46
CA GLY A 34 -10.61 8.07 -0.09
C GLY A 34 -12.12 8.22 0.17
N THR A 35 -12.83 9.02 -0.64
CA THR A 35 -14.24 9.39 -0.43
C THR A 35 -15.20 8.21 -0.29
N ARG A 36 -14.90 7.08 -0.96
CA ARG A 36 -15.68 5.83 -0.90
C ARG A 36 -15.62 5.12 0.47
N LEU A 37 -14.68 5.48 1.34
CA LEU A 37 -14.58 4.99 2.72
C LEU A 37 -15.20 5.94 3.74
N ARG A 38 -15.79 7.07 3.33
CA ARG A 38 -16.47 7.96 4.28
C ARG A 38 -17.59 7.21 5.00
N PRO A 39 -17.84 7.48 6.29
CA PRO A 39 -17.22 8.53 7.12
C PRO A 39 -15.88 8.15 7.78
N LEU A 40 -15.29 6.98 7.52
CA LEU A 40 -14.00 6.60 8.13
C LEU A 40 -12.89 7.58 7.75
N THR A 41 -12.85 7.95 6.46
CA THR A 41 -11.81 8.84 5.93
C THR A 41 -11.95 10.29 6.35
N GLU A 42 -13.08 10.69 6.93
CA GLU A 42 -13.23 12.02 7.54
C GLU A 42 -12.42 12.16 8.83
N ARG A 43 -12.03 11.04 9.45
CA ARG A 43 -11.25 11.01 10.70
C ARG A 43 -9.77 10.71 10.47
N LEU A 44 -9.49 9.79 9.55
CA LEU A 44 -8.16 9.25 9.29
C LEU A 44 -7.98 9.07 7.78
N PRO A 45 -6.95 9.64 7.13
CA PRO A 45 -6.76 9.49 5.69
C PRO A 45 -6.62 8.01 5.32
N LYS A 46 -7.06 7.63 4.11
CA LYS A 46 -7.08 6.21 3.68
C LYS A 46 -5.72 5.53 3.84
N ALA A 47 -4.64 6.25 3.55
CA ALA A 47 -3.27 5.76 3.71
C ALA A 47 -2.94 5.32 5.15
N LEU A 48 -3.60 5.88 6.16
CA LEU A 48 -3.38 5.54 7.57
C LEU A 48 -4.43 4.57 8.14
N CYS A 49 -5.50 4.27 7.39
CA CYS A 49 -6.46 3.24 7.81
C CYS A 49 -5.75 1.90 8.07
N PRO A 50 -5.96 1.27 9.25
CA PRO A 50 -5.25 0.06 9.59
C PRO A 50 -5.83 -1.14 8.84
N VAL A 51 -4.99 -1.99 8.28
CA VAL A 51 -5.37 -3.35 7.87
C VAL A 51 -4.58 -4.32 8.71
N GLY A 52 -5.25 -5.20 9.43
CA GLY A 52 -4.62 -6.12 10.37
C GLY A 52 -3.73 -5.39 11.39
N ASN A 53 -4.27 -4.34 12.01
CA ASN A 53 -3.58 -3.46 12.98
C ASN A 53 -2.32 -2.72 12.48
N VAL A 54 -2.06 -2.70 11.16
CA VAL A 54 -0.94 -1.97 10.57
C VAL A 54 -1.48 -0.96 9.54
N ALA A 55 -1.05 0.30 9.61
CA ALA A 55 -1.43 1.31 8.63
C ALA A 55 -1.07 0.87 7.21
N LEU A 56 -1.95 1.15 6.25
CA LEU A 56 -1.75 0.84 4.84
C LEU A 56 -0.44 1.42 4.29
N LEU A 57 -0.12 2.66 4.65
CA LEU A 57 1.15 3.33 4.33
C LEU A 57 2.37 2.60 4.89
N ASP A 58 2.30 2.12 6.14
CA ASP A 58 3.41 1.37 6.73
C ASP A 58 3.65 0.05 6.00
N ARG A 59 2.59 -0.60 5.51
CA ARG A 59 2.70 -1.81 4.67
C ARG A 59 3.41 -1.50 3.34
N ALA A 60 3.11 -0.36 2.72
CA ALA A 60 3.80 0.08 1.49
C ALA A 60 5.28 0.39 1.77
N LEU A 61 5.57 1.15 2.82
CA LEU A 61 6.95 1.47 3.23
C LEU A 61 7.75 0.22 3.60
N ALA A 62 7.15 -0.76 4.27
CA ALA A 62 7.80 -2.02 4.61
C ALA A 62 8.21 -2.82 3.36
N ARG A 63 7.39 -2.84 2.29
CA ARG A 63 7.78 -3.46 1.02
C ARG A 63 8.96 -2.75 0.37
N LEU A 64 8.93 -1.43 0.35
CA LEU A 64 10.05 -0.65 -0.18
C LEU A 64 11.33 -0.92 0.61
N ALA A 65 11.26 -0.94 1.94
CA ALA A 65 12.38 -1.28 2.80
C ALA A 65 12.91 -2.70 2.55
N GLY A 66 12.02 -3.67 2.28
CA GLY A 66 12.40 -5.03 1.89
C GLY A 66 13.11 -5.13 0.52
N LEU A 67 12.99 -4.10 -0.32
CA LEU A 67 13.79 -3.92 -1.54
C LEU A 67 15.08 -3.11 -1.30
N GLY A 68 15.39 -2.73 -0.05
CA GLY A 68 16.51 -1.82 0.26
C GLY A 68 16.23 -0.35 -0.05
N LEU A 69 14.98 0.03 -0.30
CA LEU A 69 14.55 1.42 -0.51
C LEU A 69 13.97 1.96 0.80
N ALA A 70 14.79 2.66 1.59
CA ALA A 70 14.38 3.23 2.87
C ALA A 70 15.02 4.61 3.10
N GLY A 71 14.35 5.44 3.92
CA GLY A 71 14.83 6.76 4.31
C GLY A 71 14.55 7.86 3.28
N PRO A 72 14.73 9.13 3.68
CA PRO A 72 14.29 10.29 2.92
C PRO A 72 15.10 10.57 1.65
N ALA A 73 16.27 9.94 1.52
CA ALA A 73 17.06 10.01 0.28
C ALA A 73 16.53 9.08 -0.82
N ARG A 74 15.79 8.02 -0.46
CA ARG A 74 15.38 6.94 -1.38
C ARG A 74 13.88 6.81 -1.55
N VAL A 75 13.11 7.22 -0.55
CA VAL A 75 11.65 7.12 -0.55
C VAL A 75 11.04 8.49 -0.32
N ALA A 76 10.02 8.83 -1.10
CA ALA A 76 9.16 9.98 -0.88
C ALA A 76 7.70 9.53 -0.66
N VAL A 77 6.95 10.31 0.09
CA VAL A 77 5.50 10.16 0.29
C VAL A 77 4.84 11.49 -0.02
N ASN A 78 3.82 11.51 -0.88
CA ASN A 78 3.03 12.72 -1.09
C ASN A 78 1.80 12.74 -0.16
N ALA A 79 1.38 13.94 0.23
CA ALA A 79 0.26 14.14 1.15
C ALA A 79 -0.56 15.36 0.75
N CYS A 80 -1.88 15.29 0.89
CA CYS A 80 -2.80 16.41 0.64
C CYS A 80 -3.95 16.36 1.63
N TYR A 81 -4.93 15.47 1.39
CA TYR A 81 -6.08 15.31 2.28
C TYR A 81 -5.68 14.79 3.67
N LEU A 82 -6.06 15.53 4.72
CA LEU A 82 -5.58 15.32 6.09
C LEU A 82 -4.04 15.19 6.16
N GLY A 83 -3.33 15.95 5.31
CA GLY A 83 -1.90 15.79 5.05
C GLY A 83 -1.03 15.91 6.30
N GLU A 84 -1.43 16.73 7.28
CA GLU A 84 -0.73 16.85 8.56
C GLU A 84 -0.64 15.52 9.31
N GLN A 85 -1.69 14.68 9.25
CA GLN A 85 -1.66 13.36 9.88
C GLN A 85 -0.68 12.42 9.16
N VAL A 86 -0.63 12.48 7.81
CA VAL A 86 0.32 11.70 7.01
C VAL A 86 1.76 12.15 7.29
N VAL A 87 2.01 13.46 7.33
CA VAL A 87 3.31 14.06 7.66
C VAL A 87 3.77 13.62 9.05
N ALA A 88 2.90 13.76 10.06
CA ALA A 88 3.21 13.36 11.42
C ALA A 88 3.48 11.85 11.55
N HIS A 89 2.69 11.03 10.85
CA HIS A 89 2.88 9.59 10.83
C HIS A 89 4.21 9.20 10.20
N VAL A 90 4.53 9.72 9.01
CA VAL A 90 5.76 9.38 8.25
C VAL A 90 7.02 9.81 8.99
N GLY A 91 7.06 11.05 9.48
CA GLY A 91 8.25 11.60 10.14
C GLY A 91 9.47 11.62 9.22
N ASP A 92 10.60 11.12 9.71
CA ASP A 92 11.90 11.09 9.00
C ASP A 92 12.09 9.86 8.10
N ARG A 93 11.11 8.95 8.04
CA ARG A 93 11.21 7.68 7.30
C ARG A 93 11.24 7.87 5.78
N ALA A 94 10.76 9.01 5.28
CA ALA A 94 10.70 9.35 3.85
C ALA A 94 10.73 10.87 3.64
N HIS A 95 11.07 11.31 2.43
CA HIS A 95 10.88 12.69 2.00
C HIS A 95 9.40 12.99 1.85
N LEU A 96 8.95 14.17 2.26
CA LEU A 96 7.54 14.54 2.26
C LEU A 96 7.27 15.59 1.18
N SER A 97 6.35 15.28 0.26
CA SER A 97 5.80 16.23 -0.72
C SER A 97 4.38 16.59 -0.34
N VAL A 98 4.21 17.72 0.35
CA VAL A 98 2.88 18.20 0.78
C VAL A 98 2.27 19.08 -0.31
N GLU A 99 1.05 18.74 -0.71
CA GLU A 99 0.25 19.45 -1.70
C GLU A 99 -0.82 20.27 -0.93
N PRO A 100 -0.62 21.59 -0.73
CA PRO A 100 -1.39 22.36 0.26
C PRO A 100 -2.84 22.66 -0.17
N ASP A 101 -3.10 22.78 -1.47
CA ASP A 101 -4.40 23.24 -1.97
C ASP A 101 -5.34 22.09 -2.33
N ALA A 102 -4.91 21.26 -3.27
CA ALA A 102 -5.69 20.17 -3.84
C ALA A 102 -4.76 19.05 -4.32
N PRO A 103 -5.23 17.80 -4.34
CA PRO A 103 -4.42 16.69 -4.79
C PRO A 103 -4.07 16.86 -6.28
N LEU A 104 -2.79 16.79 -6.60
CA LEU A 104 -2.27 16.83 -7.98
C LEU A 104 -2.53 15.52 -8.76
N GLY A 105 -3.16 14.54 -8.12
CA GLY A 105 -3.34 13.21 -8.67
C GLY A 105 -2.01 12.44 -8.73
N THR A 106 -2.04 11.25 -9.33
CA THR A 106 -0.89 10.35 -9.30
C THR A 106 0.24 10.80 -10.23
N ALA A 107 -0.07 11.38 -11.38
CA ALA A 107 0.95 11.89 -12.30
C ALA A 107 1.52 13.24 -11.81
N GLY A 108 0.64 14.16 -11.40
CA GLY A 108 1.05 15.46 -10.89
C GLY A 108 1.85 15.35 -9.58
N GLY A 109 1.47 14.44 -8.68
CA GLY A 109 2.23 14.18 -7.44
C GLY A 109 3.64 13.65 -7.70
N VAL A 110 3.81 12.76 -8.68
CA VAL A 110 5.15 12.31 -9.12
C VAL A 110 5.91 13.44 -9.80
N ALA A 111 5.24 14.26 -10.61
CA ALA A 111 5.85 15.41 -11.27
C ALA A 111 6.33 16.48 -10.27
N ASN A 112 5.60 16.69 -9.17
CA ASN A 112 5.97 17.61 -8.10
C ASN A 112 7.29 17.21 -7.41
N LEU A 113 7.60 15.91 -7.41
CA LEU A 113 8.83 15.33 -6.87
C LEU A 113 9.99 15.29 -7.88
N ARG A 114 9.84 15.89 -9.08
CA ARG A 114 10.83 15.77 -10.18
C ARG A 114 12.25 16.12 -9.75
N ASP A 115 12.43 17.21 -9.01
CA ASP A 115 13.74 17.67 -8.56
C ASP A 115 14.35 16.74 -7.50
N TRP A 116 13.52 16.15 -6.62
CA TRP A 116 13.97 15.13 -5.68
C TRP A 116 14.33 13.83 -6.40
N ILE A 117 13.56 13.42 -7.41
CA ILE A 117 13.82 12.20 -8.20
C ILE A 117 15.16 12.31 -8.94
N ALA A 118 15.51 13.51 -9.45
CA ALA A 118 16.85 13.85 -9.90
C ALA A 118 17.49 12.85 -10.90
N GLY A 119 16.77 12.44 -11.94
CA GLY A 119 17.33 11.54 -12.97
C GLY A 119 17.13 10.04 -12.70
N ARG A 120 16.63 9.67 -11.53
CA ARG A 120 16.42 8.27 -11.15
C ARG A 120 15.13 7.72 -11.76
N ALA A 121 15.10 6.41 -11.96
CA ALA A 121 13.85 5.70 -12.20
C ALA A 121 13.00 5.67 -10.92
N VAL A 122 11.69 5.53 -11.08
CA VAL A 122 10.74 5.69 -9.98
C VAL A 122 9.87 4.45 -9.82
N LEU A 123 10.01 3.77 -8.68
CA LEU A 123 9.06 2.77 -8.21
C LEU A 123 7.91 3.50 -7.50
N VAL A 124 6.74 3.57 -8.13
CA VAL A 124 5.55 4.21 -7.58
C VAL A 124 4.66 3.16 -6.92
N GLY A 125 4.35 3.36 -5.64
CA GLY A 125 3.43 2.53 -4.87
C GLY A 125 2.18 3.30 -4.45
N ASN A 126 1.01 2.69 -4.56
CA ASN A 126 -0.21 3.23 -3.97
C ASN A 126 -0.27 2.85 -2.50
N ALA A 127 -0.42 3.83 -1.60
CA ALA A 127 -0.45 3.56 -0.15
C ALA A 127 -1.61 2.63 0.23
N ASP A 128 -2.70 2.65 -0.52
CA ASP A 128 -3.95 1.97 -0.22
C ASP A 128 -4.09 0.55 -0.80
N ALA A 129 -3.04 0.05 -1.46
CA ALA A 129 -2.98 -1.31 -1.96
C ALA A 129 -2.62 -2.29 -0.83
N TYR A 130 -3.55 -3.18 -0.48
CA TYR A 130 -3.22 -4.33 0.36
C TYR A 130 -2.71 -5.46 -0.51
N LEU A 131 -1.48 -5.89 -0.24
CA LEU A 131 -0.83 -7.05 -0.86
C LEU A 131 -0.49 -8.06 0.25
N ALA A 132 -0.61 -9.35 -0.02
CA ALA A 132 -0.05 -10.39 0.84
C ALA A 132 0.33 -11.62 0.03
N ASP A 133 1.62 -11.95 -0.01
CA ASP A 133 2.10 -13.19 -0.62
C ASP A 133 2.43 -14.19 0.50
N PRO A 134 1.78 -15.37 0.57
CA PRO A 134 2.12 -16.37 1.58
C PRO A 134 3.50 -17.01 1.35
N ALA A 135 4.07 -16.90 0.15
CA ALA A 135 5.35 -17.47 -0.24
C ALA A 135 6.51 -16.46 -0.20
N ALA A 136 6.24 -15.17 -0.02
CA ALA A 136 7.25 -14.12 -0.03
C ALA A 136 7.00 -13.04 1.03
N ALA A 137 8.07 -12.61 1.71
CA ALA A 137 8.00 -11.46 2.61
C ALA A 137 7.75 -10.15 1.83
N PRO A 138 7.29 -9.09 2.50
CA PRO A 138 7.21 -7.74 1.92
C PRO A 138 8.56 -7.28 1.34
N GLY A 139 8.56 -6.90 0.07
CA GLY A 139 9.76 -6.54 -0.70
C GLY A 139 10.06 -7.59 -1.77
N PRO A 140 10.52 -8.80 -1.40
CA PRO A 140 10.65 -9.92 -2.33
C PRO A 140 9.39 -10.19 -3.17
N ASP A 141 8.19 -9.99 -2.59
CA ASP A 141 6.89 -10.12 -3.25
C ASP A 141 6.69 -9.19 -4.48
N ILE A 142 7.45 -8.10 -4.56
CA ILE A 142 7.41 -7.13 -5.67
C ILE A 142 8.75 -6.96 -6.39
N ALA A 143 9.80 -7.70 -5.99
CA ALA A 143 11.15 -7.56 -6.54
C ALA A 143 11.24 -7.84 -8.05
N ALA A 144 10.30 -8.63 -8.59
CA ALA A 144 10.19 -8.91 -10.01
C ALA A 144 9.98 -7.65 -10.88
N LEU A 145 9.48 -6.54 -10.31
CA LEU A 145 9.44 -5.25 -11.01
C LEU A 145 10.84 -4.77 -11.40
N LEU A 146 11.83 -4.95 -10.53
CA LEU A 146 13.21 -4.49 -10.72
C LEU A 146 14.07 -5.53 -11.45
N ALA A 147 13.81 -6.82 -11.24
CA ALA A 147 14.64 -7.90 -11.76
C ALA A 147 14.74 -7.87 -13.30
N GLY A 148 15.97 -7.78 -13.81
CA GLY A 148 16.24 -7.75 -15.26
C GLY A 148 15.55 -6.60 -15.99
N TRP A 149 15.29 -5.48 -15.33
CA TRP A 149 14.71 -4.31 -15.97
C TRP A 149 15.73 -3.60 -16.86
N ASP A 150 15.31 -3.25 -18.08
CA ASP A 150 16.14 -2.59 -19.09
C ASP A 150 16.31 -1.08 -18.85
N GLY A 151 15.62 -0.53 -17.87
CA GLY A 151 15.58 0.92 -17.60
C GLY A 151 14.69 1.69 -18.56
N GLU A 152 14.11 1.02 -19.55
CA GLU A 152 13.35 1.66 -20.60
C GLU A 152 11.85 1.41 -20.42
N ARG A 153 11.39 0.19 -20.17
CA ARG A 153 9.94 -0.08 -20.19
C ARG A 153 9.22 0.37 -18.92
N VAL A 154 7.96 0.78 -19.05
CA VAL A 154 7.07 0.86 -17.89
C VAL A 154 6.77 -0.57 -17.43
N ARG A 155 6.88 -0.85 -16.13
CA ARG A 155 6.43 -2.13 -15.56
C ARG A 155 5.28 -1.90 -14.60
N LEU A 156 4.21 -2.65 -14.76
CA LEU A 156 3.08 -2.66 -13.82
C LEU A 156 3.07 -3.99 -13.09
N LEU A 157 2.88 -3.97 -11.78
CA LEU A 157 2.58 -5.17 -11.02
C LEU A 157 1.10 -5.49 -11.22
N GLY A 158 0.76 -6.70 -11.67
CA GLY A 158 -0.61 -7.02 -12.05
C GLY A 158 -1.03 -8.46 -11.83
N GLN A 159 -2.34 -8.65 -11.78
CA GLN A 159 -3.00 -9.96 -11.71
C GLN A 159 -3.93 -10.13 -12.91
N PRO A 160 -4.16 -11.36 -13.39
CA PRO A 160 -5.18 -11.60 -14.40
C PRO A 160 -6.50 -10.94 -13.99
N ALA A 161 -7.10 -10.19 -14.90
CA ALA A 161 -8.42 -9.61 -14.68
C ALA A 161 -9.49 -10.65 -14.99
N ASP A 162 -10.61 -10.62 -14.26
CA ASP A 162 -11.76 -11.50 -14.51
C ASP A 162 -12.32 -11.27 -15.92
N ASP A 163 -12.38 -10.01 -16.33
CA ASP A 163 -12.61 -9.60 -17.71
C ASP A 163 -11.35 -8.89 -18.25
N PRO A 164 -10.55 -9.54 -19.12
CA PRO A 164 -9.36 -8.96 -19.74
C PRO A 164 -9.63 -7.68 -20.53
N ALA A 165 -10.86 -7.46 -21.02
CA ALA A 165 -11.26 -6.29 -21.79
C ALA A 165 -11.86 -5.17 -20.93
N ALA A 166 -12.00 -5.37 -19.61
CA ALA A 166 -12.58 -4.37 -18.73
C ALA A 166 -11.78 -3.05 -18.73
N PRO A 167 -12.45 -1.89 -18.58
CA PRO A 167 -11.76 -0.63 -18.42
C PRO A 167 -10.75 -0.67 -17.26
N GLY A 168 -9.54 -0.17 -17.50
CA GLY A 168 -8.48 -0.15 -16.49
C GLY A 168 -7.59 -1.40 -16.44
N THR A 169 -7.82 -2.39 -17.30
CA THR A 169 -6.87 -3.50 -17.52
C THR A 169 -5.72 -3.07 -18.42
N PHE A 170 -4.58 -3.73 -18.27
CA PHE A 170 -3.40 -3.59 -19.12
C PHE A 170 -2.92 -4.98 -19.51
N SER A 171 -2.83 -5.27 -20.81
CA SER A 171 -2.46 -6.61 -21.29
C SER A 171 -3.26 -7.75 -20.61
N GLY A 172 -4.56 -7.57 -20.39
CA GLY A 172 -5.46 -8.54 -19.72
C GLY A 172 -5.31 -8.65 -18.20
N HIS A 173 -4.56 -7.75 -17.57
CA HIS A 173 -4.30 -7.77 -16.12
C HIS A 173 -4.83 -6.50 -15.45
N ARG A 174 -5.30 -6.63 -14.21
CA ARG A 174 -5.56 -5.50 -13.31
C ARG A 174 -4.27 -5.07 -12.61
N PHE A 175 -4.10 -3.77 -12.43
CA PHE A 175 -3.01 -3.20 -11.65
C PHE A 175 -3.17 -3.50 -10.15
N THR A 176 -2.08 -3.81 -9.46
CA THR A 176 -2.10 -4.23 -8.03
C THR A 176 -1.33 -3.30 -7.10
N GLY A 177 -1.05 -2.07 -7.52
CA GLY A 177 -0.61 -1.00 -6.63
C GLY A 177 0.85 -0.58 -6.78
N PHE A 178 1.71 -1.31 -7.49
CA PHE A 178 3.10 -0.89 -7.74
C PHE A 178 3.44 -0.83 -9.23
N SER A 179 4.08 0.25 -9.66
CA SER A 179 4.59 0.43 -11.02
C SER A 179 6.03 0.96 -11.00
N LEU A 180 6.80 0.62 -12.03
CA LEU A 180 8.17 1.13 -12.23
C LEU A 180 8.20 1.99 -13.48
N LEU A 181 8.62 3.24 -13.32
CA LEU A 181 8.61 4.26 -14.36
C LEU A 181 10.05 4.70 -14.69
N PRO A 182 10.40 4.76 -15.98
CA PRO A 182 11.69 5.32 -16.40
C PRO A 182 11.71 6.85 -16.27
N TRP A 183 12.88 7.39 -15.91
CA TRP A 183 13.06 8.84 -15.75
C TRP A 183 12.64 9.64 -16.99
N ARG A 184 12.90 9.13 -18.20
CA ARG A 184 12.60 9.85 -19.44
C ARG A 184 11.11 10.19 -19.60
N LEU A 185 10.21 9.41 -18.99
CA LEU A 185 8.78 9.67 -18.96
C LEU A 185 8.43 10.60 -17.80
N VAL A 186 9.00 10.35 -16.61
CA VAL A 186 8.78 11.18 -15.41
C VAL A 186 9.18 12.64 -15.62
N ARG A 187 10.32 12.90 -16.26
CA ARG A 187 10.81 14.27 -16.52
C ARG A 187 9.86 15.13 -17.36
N GLY A 188 9.00 14.50 -18.15
CA GLY A 188 8.06 15.16 -19.05
C GLY A 188 6.66 15.37 -18.46
N LEU A 189 6.37 14.84 -17.26
CA LEU A 189 5.08 15.02 -16.61
C LEU A 189 4.87 16.48 -16.18
N ALA A 190 3.67 17.02 -16.35
CA ALA A 190 3.33 18.35 -15.86
C ALA A 190 3.00 18.34 -14.35
N VAL A 191 3.32 19.42 -13.65
CA VAL A 191 2.94 19.63 -12.24
C VAL A 191 1.54 20.22 -12.20
N GLU A 192 0.56 19.39 -12.53
CA GLU A 192 -0.87 19.73 -12.59
C GLU A 192 -1.72 18.50 -12.26
N PRO A 193 -3.01 18.67 -11.92
CA PRO A 193 -3.91 17.55 -11.66
C PRO A 193 -3.93 16.53 -12.82
N GLY A 194 -3.51 15.29 -12.54
CA GLY A 194 -3.47 14.24 -13.56
C GLY A 194 -3.20 12.83 -13.02
N ASP A 195 -3.46 11.82 -13.84
CA ASP A 195 -3.29 10.41 -13.48
C ASP A 195 -2.24 9.69 -14.36
N LEU A 196 -1.49 8.78 -13.75
CA LEU A 196 -0.45 7.99 -14.43
C LEU A 196 -1.02 7.06 -15.51
N VAL A 197 -2.28 6.65 -15.41
CA VAL A 197 -2.93 5.78 -16.40
C VAL A 197 -2.95 6.49 -17.75
N ARG A 198 -3.44 7.73 -17.81
CA ARG A 198 -3.55 8.52 -19.04
C ARG A 198 -2.21 9.13 -19.45
N ALA A 199 -1.45 9.66 -18.48
CA ALA A 199 -0.22 10.39 -18.77
C ALA A 199 0.95 9.48 -19.15
N VAL A 200 0.99 8.23 -18.66
CA VAL A 200 2.15 7.35 -18.81
C VAL A 200 1.77 5.96 -19.32
N TRP A 201 0.86 5.26 -18.65
CA TRP A 201 0.68 3.83 -18.88
C TRP A 201 0.00 3.54 -20.21
N ARG A 202 -1.08 4.25 -20.56
CA ARG A 202 -1.77 4.07 -21.86
C ARG A 202 -0.89 4.46 -23.06
N PRO A 203 -0.15 5.59 -23.04
CA PRO A 203 0.83 5.87 -24.09
C PRO A 203 1.93 4.80 -24.19
N ALA A 204 2.46 4.32 -23.07
CA ALA A 204 3.47 3.27 -23.07
C ALA A 204 2.94 1.93 -23.59
N GLU A 205 1.71 1.55 -23.23
CA GLU A 205 1.05 0.35 -23.75
C GLU A 205 0.83 0.45 -25.26
N ALA A 206 0.30 1.57 -25.75
CA ALA A 206 0.09 1.80 -27.18
C ALA A 206 1.39 1.76 -27.99
N ALA A 207 2.51 2.16 -27.39
CA ALA A 207 3.84 2.10 -27.98
C ALA A 207 4.55 0.74 -27.82
N GLY A 208 3.92 -0.27 -27.20
CA GLY A 208 4.56 -1.55 -26.90
C GLY A 208 5.70 -1.47 -25.87
N ALA A 209 5.75 -0.39 -25.09
CA ALA A 209 6.77 -0.07 -24.10
C ALA A 209 6.31 -0.29 -22.65
N LEU A 210 5.22 -1.03 -22.45
CA LEU A 210 4.69 -1.42 -21.15
C LEU A 210 4.73 -2.95 -21.01
N THR A 211 5.10 -3.42 -19.82
CA THR A 211 5.04 -4.84 -19.47
C THR A 211 4.31 -5.00 -18.15
N VAL A 212 3.41 -5.99 -18.06
CA VAL A 212 2.83 -6.38 -16.79
C VAL A 212 3.65 -7.51 -16.19
N VAL A 213 4.12 -7.30 -14.96
CA VAL A 213 4.80 -8.29 -14.13
C VAL A 213 3.74 -8.98 -13.27
N PRO A 214 3.59 -10.31 -13.36
CA PRO A 214 2.59 -11.03 -12.58
C PRO A 214 2.85 -10.95 -11.07
N TYR A 215 1.78 -10.75 -10.30
CA TYR A 215 1.78 -10.84 -8.85
C TYR A 215 1.00 -12.06 -8.38
N ALA A 216 1.69 -12.95 -7.68
CA ALA A 216 1.16 -14.26 -7.28
C ALA A 216 0.36 -14.23 -5.96
N GLY A 217 0.50 -13.18 -5.14
CA GLY A 217 -0.15 -13.09 -3.84
C GLY A 217 -1.62 -12.66 -3.90
N ILE A 218 -2.16 -12.21 -2.78
CA ILE A 218 -3.49 -11.64 -2.66
C ILE A 218 -3.41 -10.12 -2.77
N PHE A 219 -4.36 -9.52 -3.49
CA PHE A 219 -4.52 -8.08 -3.64
C PHE A 219 -5.96 -7.65 -3.30
N TYR A 220 -6.08 -6.58 -2.52
CA TYR A 220 -7.33 -5.83 -2.34
C TYR A 220 -7.08 -4.34 -2.58
N ASP A 221 -7.87 -3.71 -3.46
CA ASP A 221 -8.07 -2.25 -3.43
C ASP A 221 -8.98 -1.95 -2.24
N THR A 222 -8.41 -1.42 -1.16
CA THR A 222 -9.16 -1.13 0.07
C THR A 222 -10.09 0.09 -0.05
N GLY A 223 -10.56 0.41 -1.26
CA GLY A 223 -11.34 1.61 -1.59
C GLY A 223 -12.77 1.62 -1.10
N THR A 224 -13.34 0.47 -0.74
CA THR A 224 -14.72 0.35 -0.25
C THR A 224 -14.73 -0.29 1.14
N PRO A 225 -15.77 -0.06 1.97
CA PRO A 225 -15.88 -0.74 3.26
C PRO A 225 -15.88 -2.27 3.14
N ALA A 226 -16.45 -2.82 2.07
CA ALA A 226 -16.47 -4.26 1.80
C ALA A 226 -15.06 -4.81 1.53
N ASP A 227 -14.30 -4.18 0.63
CA ASP A 227 -12.93 -4.60 0.32
C ASP A 227 -11.97 -4.35 1.49
N TYR A 228 -12.17 -3.25 2.23
CA TYR A 228 -11.39 -2.94 3.43
C TYR A 228 -11.62 -3.96 4.55
N LEU A 229 -12.87 -4.37 4.78
CA LEU A 229 -13.19 -5.47 5.70
C LEU A 229 -12.55 -6.78 5.21
N ALA A 230 -12.70 -7.12 3.93
CA ALA A 230 -12.12 -8.34 3.36
C ALA A 230 -10.60 -8.40 3.54
N ALA A 231 -9.89 -7.29 3.30
CA ALA A 231 -8.45 -7.19 3.51
C ALA A 231 -8.06 -7.41 4.99
N ASN A 232 -8.85 -6.87 5.92
CA ASN A 232 -8.64 -7.08 7.36
C ASN A 232 -8.88 -8.53 7.79
N LEU A 233 -9.96 -9.15 7.32
CA LEU A 233 -10.26 -10.55 7.63
C LEU A 233 -9.19 -11.50 7.04
N HIS A 234 -8.70 -11.19 5.84
CA HIS A 234 -7.56 -11.89 5.25
C HIS A 234 -6.31 -11.72 6.12
N ALA A 235 -5.99 -10.50 6.55
CA ALA A 235 -4.84 -10.24 7.41
C ALA A 235 -4.92 -10.95 8.77
N ALA A 236 -6.13 -11.26 9.25
CA ALA A 236 -6.37 -12.06 10.46
C ALA A 236 -6.29 -13.59 10.24
N GLY A 237 -6.03 -14.06 9.01
CA GLY A 237 -5.91 -15.48 8.70
C GLY A 237 -7.20 -16.29 8.91
N GLY A 238 -8.37 -15.65 8.81
CA GLY A 238 -9.67 -16.30 9.08
C GLY A 238 -9.99 -16.53 10.55
N GLY A 239 -9.12 -16.06 11.47
CA GLY A 239 -9.33 -16.09 12.91
C GLY A 239 -9.60 -14.69 13.49
N ASN A 240 -9.29 -14.52 14.77
CA ASN A 240 -9.26 -13.21 15.40
C ASN A 240 -7.83 -12.68 15.41
N LEU A 241 -7.65 -11.41 15.07
CA LEU A 241 -6.42 -10.67 15.30
C LEU A 241 -6.69 -9.61 16.35
N ILE A 242 -6.24 -9.87 17.59
CA ILE A 242 -6.49 -9.01 18.74
C ILE A 242 -5.17 -8.37 19.14
N ASP A 243 -5.13 -7.04 19.14
CA ASP A 243 -3.98 -6.31 19.65
C ASP A 243 -3.75 -6.65 21.14
N PRO A 244 -2.50 -6.86 21.59
CA PRO A 244 -2.21 -7.22 22.98
C PRO A 244 -2.72 -6.22 24.03
N THR A 245 -2.93 -4.96 23.64
CA THR A 245 -3.43 -3.91 24.53
C THR A 245 -4.95 -3.81 24.59
N ALA A 246 -5.66 -4.58 23.76
CA ALA A 246 -7.12 -4.62 23.76
C ALA A 246 -7.67 -5.42 24.96
N THR A 247 -8.82 -5.00 25.47
CA THR A 247 -9.54 -5.71 26.55
C THR A 247 -10.75 -6.43 25.98
N VAL A 248 -10.75 -7.77 26.00
CA VAL A 248 -11.85 -8.59 25.47
C VAL A 248 -12.42 -9.48 26.57
N THR A 249 -13.62 -9.16 27.03
CA THR A 249 -14.41 -10.00 27.96
C THR A 249 -15.66 -10.59 27.30
N GLY A 250 -16.00 -10.10 26.10
CA GLY A 250 -17.09 -10.59 25.27
C GLY A 250 -16.67 -11.69 24.30
N ARG A 251 -17.32 -11.77 23.12
CA ARG A 251 -17.01 -12.77 22.08
C ARG A 251 -16.55 -12.11 20.77
N CYS A 252 -15.50 -12.66 20.18
CA CYS A 252 -15.01 -12.28 18.86
C CYS A 252 -14.96 -13.50 17.93
N ARG A 253 -15.42 -13.34 16.69
CA ARG A 253 -15.29 -14.34 15.62
C ARG A 253 -14.92 -13.65 14.31
N GLU A 254 -13.82 -14.05 13.67
CA GLU A 254 -13.34 -13.41 12.44
C GLU A 254 -13.23 -11.88 12.64
N ALA A 255 -12.55 -11.43 13.70
CA ALA A 255 -12.49 -10.02 14.06
C ALA A 255 -11.06 -9.50 14.13
N VAL A 256 -10.86 -8.25 13.68
CA VAL A 256 -9.64 -7.49 13.93
C VAL A 256 -9.94 -6.47 15.02
N VAL A 257 -9.20 -6.54 16.13
CA VAL A 257 -9.37 -5.65 17.28
C VAL A 257 -8.08 -4.86 17.47
N GLY A 258 -8.16 -3.54 17.27
CA GLY A 258 -7.04 -2.62 17.37
C GLY A 258 -6.61 -2.28 18.79
N ALA A 259 -5.48 -1.60 18.91
CA ALA A 259 -4.87 -1.24 20.19
C ALA A 259 -5.83 -0.47 21.11
N GLY A 260 -5.85 -0.85 22.39
CA GLY A 260 -6.70 -0.24 23.42
C GLY A 260 -8.21 -0.37 23.21
N ALA A 261 -8.68 -1.11 22.20
CA ALA A 261 -10.10 -1.34 21.99
C ALA A 261 -10.69 -2.23 23.11
N THR A 262 -11.96 -2.01 23.45
CA THR A 262 -12.66 -2.79 24.48
C THR A 262 -13.86 -3.51 23.91
N VAL A 263 -13.94 -4.83 24.12
CA VAL A 263 -15.03 -5.68 23.64
C VAL A 263 -15.68 -6.42 24.81
N ARG A 264 -16.86 -5.95 25.21
CA ARG A 264 -17.73 -6.61 26.21
C ARG A 264 -18.94 -7.31 25.58
N GLY A 265 -19.32 -6.91 24.36
CA GLY A 265 -20.39 -7.52 23.57
C GLY A 265 -19.91 -8.62 22.62
N GLU A 266 -20.54 -8.72 21.46
CA GLU A 266 -20.26 -9.74 20.44
C GLU A 266 -19.89 -9.09 19.11
N VAL A 267 -18.79 -9.56 18.52
CA VAL A 267 -18.22 -9.00 17.29
C VAL A 267 -17.92 -10.14 16.32
N THR A 268 -18.57 -10.10 15.16
CA THR A 268 -18.41 -11.11 14.12
C THR A 268 -18.01 -10.45 12.80
N ARG A 269 -17.00 -10.97 12.09
CA ARG A 269 -16.61 -10.48 10.74
C ARG A 269 -16.47 -8.95 10.69
N SER A 270 -15.74 -8.38 11.63
CA SER A 270 -15.71 -6.93 11.84
C SER A 270 -14.33 -6.42 12.22
N VAL A 271 -14.11 -5.12 12.03
CA VAL A 271 -12.88 -4.42 12.38
C VAL A 271 -13.18 -3.39 13.45
N LEU A 272 -12.44 -3.42 14.55
CA LEU A 272 -12.47 -2.39 15.57
C LEU A 272 -11.15 -1.61 15.49
N TRP A 273 -11.21 -0.32 15.17
CA TRP A 273 -10.03 0.55 15.17
C TRP A 273 -9.48 0.74 16.58
N PRO A 274 -8.25 1.27 16.73
CA PRO A 274 -7.70 1.60 18.04
C PRO A 274 -8.67 2.44 18.89
N GLY A 275 -8.83 2.06 20.15
CA GLY A 275 -9.73 2.71 21.11
C GLY A 275 -11.24 2.54 20.83
N ALA A 276 -11.64 1.69 19.89
CA ALA A 276 -13.05 1.37 19.68
C ALA A 276 -13.66 0.61 20.86
N GLU A 277 -14.95 0.81 21.10
CA GLU A 277 -15.68 0.17 22.19
C GLU A 277 -16.91 -0.60 21.67
N VAL A 278 -17.15 -1.78 22.25
CA VAL A 278 -18.35 -2.60 22.06
C VAL A 278 -18.87 -2.96 23.44
N VAL A 279 -20.06 -2.46 23.79
CA VAL A 279 -20.60 -2.58 25.15
C VAL A 279 -21.26 -3.94 25.39
N ALA A 280 -21.51 -4.29 26.65
CA ALA A 280 -22.19 -5.53 26.98
C ALA A 280 -23.60 -5.56 26.37
N GLY A 281 -23.97 -6.67 25.74
CA GLY A 281 -25.26 -6.85 25.07
C GLY A 281 -25.32 -6.29 23.63
N GLU A 282 -24.26 -5.64 23.14
CA GLU A 282 -24.18 -5.18 21.75
C GLU A 282 -23.70 -6.31 20.82
N HIS A 283 -24.28 -6.39 19.62
CA HIS A 283 -23.93 -7.36 18.57
C HIS A 283 -23.54 -6.64 17.28
N LEU A 284 -22.28 -6.77 16.86
CA LEU A 284 -21.76 -6.20 15.62
C LEU A 284 -21.41 -7.30 14.63
N THR A 285 -21.89 -7.17 13.39
CA THR A 285 -21.59 -8.12 12.30
C THR A 285 -21.33 -7.38 11.00
N GLY A 286 -20.19 -7.65 10.35
CA GLY A 286 -19.88 -7.06 9.05
C GLY A 286 -19.65 -5.55 9.11
N VAL A 287 -18.97 -5.05 10.14
CA VAL A 287 -18.81 -3.59 10.33
C VAL A 287 -17.36 -3.18 10.58
N VAL A 288 -17.09 -1.90 10.37
CA VAL A 288 -15.93 -1.18 10.91
C VAL A 288 -16.42 -0.26 12.02
N ARG A 289 -15.95 -0.46 13.24
CA ARG A 289 -16.23 0.38 14.42
C ARG A 289 -15.00 1.21 14.75
N VAL A 290 -15.19 2.49 14.98
CA VAL A 290 -14.11 3.41 15.39
C VAL A 290 -14.40 4.06 16.74
N ALA A 291 -13.38 4.68 17.34
CA ALA A 291 -13.51 5.39 18.61
C ALA A 291 -14.60 6.48 18.56
N GLY A 292 -15.30 6.66 19.67
CA GLY A 292 -16.45 7.58 19.77
C GLY A 292 -17.74 7.03 19.15
N GLY A 293 -17.83 5.72 18.90
CA GLY A 293 -19.10 5.06 18.60
C GLY A 293 -19.59 5.19 17.15
N LEU A 294 -18.75 5.59 16.20
CA LEU A 294 -19.10 5.54 14.78
C LEU A 294 -18.96 4.09 14.25
N THR A 295 -20.00 3.59 13.57
CA THR A 295 -20.03 2.28 12.91
C THR A 295 -20.34 2.44 11.44
N VAL A 296 -19.54 1.80 10.60
CA VAL A 296 -19.74 1.73 9.16
C VAL A 296 -19.99 0.28 8.77
N VAL A 297 -21.13 0.01 8.12
CA VAL A 297 -21.47 -1.33 7.63
C VAL A 297 -20.67 -1.61 6.37
N ALA A 298 -19.98 -2.74 6.34
CA ALA A 298 -19.38 -3.29 5.13
C ALA A 298 -20.48 -4.02 4.35
N GLY A 299 -20.87 -3.48 3.19
CA GLY A 299 -21.80 -4.16 2.29
C GLY A 299 -21.27 -5.52 1.81
N PRO A 300 -22.10 -6.32 1.12
CA PRO A 300 -21.63 -7.52 0.45
C PRO A 300 -20.56 -7.17 -0.62
N ARG A 301 -19.63 -8.10 -0.86
CA ARG A 301 -18.65 -8.02 -1.95
C ARG A 301 -19.15 -8.74 -3.18
#